data_AF-Q7D3A4-F1
#
_entry.id   AF-Q7D3A4-F1
#
_cell.length_a   1.000
_cell.length_b   1.000
_cell.length_c   1.000
_cell.angle_alpha   90.00
_cell.angle_beta   90.00
_cell.angle_gamma   90.00
#
_symmetry.space_group_name_H-M   'P 1'
#
loop_
_entity.id
_entity.type
_entity.pdbx_description
1 polymer ?
#
loop_
_entity_poly.entity_id
_entity_poly.type
_entity_poly.pdbx_seq_one_letter_code
_entity_poly.pdbx_strand_id
1 'polypeptide(L)'
;MPRTTFITLKEEDRLGLGVQADGAQWLAEARQMLDFNLQRLAHRARSGKLEGVRLEAGTLIITPTASEIPAAAEALNAEISDMYPLVEVPDLLREVHEWTGFADQFTHVRTGDVPKNVSAMLAGVLADATNLGPKRMAGASKGISAHQIGWMRTFHARSETYRTAQACITDAHTQHPHSRLWGNGTTSSSDGQFFRASDRAAKRGDINLHYGSEPGSKFYSHLSDQYGYFSILPISPTESEAAYVLDGLFDQDTVLDIQEHFTDTGGASDHMFGLFALIGKRFSPRLRNLKDRKFHTFEKGDAYPALSNHIGAPINANLILDHWDDLLHLAASITTRSVVPSTILKKLSATPKQSHLARALREFGRIERSLFMIEWYSSPALRRRCQAGLNKGEAAHKLKRAVFFHERGEIRDRSFESQAFRASGLNLVVSAIVHWNTVYLDRAITQLKREGRNIPDTLLKHISPLSWEHINLTGIYTWDAEHQMPDGFRSLRLPAGLRRVA
;
A
#
# COMPACT_ATOMS: atom_id res chain seq x y z
N MET A 1 -1.82 3.27 25.66
CA MET A 1 -1.99 2.35 26.80
C MET A 1 -1.84 3.09 28.13
N PRO A 2 -2.46 2.62 29.24
CA PRO A 2 -2.20 3.16 30.58
C PRO A 2 -0.72 3.08 30.96
N ARG A 3 -0.21 4.07 31.70
CA ARG A 3 1.21 4.15 32.06
C ARG A 3 1.64 3.01 32.99
N THR A 4 0.76 2.56 33.87
CA THR A 4 1.01 1.40 34.75
C THR A 4 1.27 0.14 33.94
N THR A 5 0.43 -0.15 32.94
CA THR A 5 0.62 -1.29 32.01
C THR A 5 1.94 -1.21 31.26
N PHE A 6 2.32 -0.01 30.80
CA PHE A 6 3.61 0.20 30.14
C PHE A 6 4.80 -0.15 31.04
N ILE A 7 4.79 0.33 32.29
CA ILE A 7 5.87 0.08 33.25
C ILE A 7 6.04 -1.42 33.48
N THR A 8 4.94 -2.15 33.73
CA THR A 8 4.97 -3.61 33.91
C THR A 8 5.53 -4.32 32.68
N LEU A 9 5.06 -3.98 31.47
CA LEU A 9 5.56 -4.61 30.24
C LEU A 9 7.05 -4.30 29.98
N LYS A 10 7.52 -3.11 30.38
CA LYS A 10 8.92 -2.72 30.28
C LYS A 10 9.80 -3.52 31.25
N GLU A 11 9.37 -3.64 32.50
CA GLU A 11 10.11 -4.38 33.55
C GLU A 11 10.22 -5.88 33.24
N GLU A 12 9.21 -6.44 32.57
CA GLU A 12 9.19 -7.84 32.14
C GLU A 12 9.90 -8.09 30.79
N ASP A 13 10.46 -7.06 30.13
CA ASP A 13 11.04 -7.11 28.78
C ASP A 13 10.07 -7.64 27.70
N ARG A 14 8.79 -7.26 27.82
CA ARG A 14 7.69 -7.74 26.97
C ARG A 14 7.10 -6.67 26.06
N LEU A 15 7.81 -5.55 25.85
CA LEU A 15 7.34 -4.46 24.99
C LEU A 15 7.29 -4.86 23.51
N GLY A 16 8.14 -5.80 23.06
CA GLY A 16 8.17 -6.28 21.67
C GLY A 16 8.47 -5.17 20.65
N LEU A 17 9.33 -4.21 21.01
CA LEU A 17 9.71 -3.07 20.19
C LEU A 17 10.97 -3.37 19.37
N GLY A 18 11.22 -2.56 18.34
CA GLY A 18 12.41 -2.68 17.47
C GLY A 18 13.70 -2.14 18.08
N VAL A 19 13.62 -1.60 19.29
CA VAL A 19 14.75 -1.05 20.05
C VAL A 19 14.78 -1.67 21.44
N GLN A 20 15.98 -1.75 22.01
CA GLN A 20 16.17 -2.20 23.39
C GLN A 20 15.62 -1.19 24.42
N ALA A 21 15.27 -1.68 25.60
CA ALA A 21 14.73 -0.84 26.67
C ALA A 21 15.74 0.17 27.22
N ASP A 22 17.05 -0.16 27.20
CA ASP A 22 18.12 0.75 27.63
C ASP A 22 18.48 1.74 26.51
N GLY A 23 18.02 2.98 26.66
CA GLY A 23 18.27 4.05 25.69
C GLY A 23 19.73 4.49 25.63
N ALA A 24 20.48 4.39 26.73
CA ALA A 24 21.90 4.77 26.74
C ALA A 24 22.74 3.77 25.95
N GLN A 25 22.47 2.47 26.16
CA GLN A 25 23.10 1.41 25.38
C GLN A 25 22.75 1.54 23.89
N TRP A 26 21.46 1.70 23.57
CA TRP A 26 21.01 1.87 22.18
C TRP A 26 21.70 3.05 21.49
N LEU A 27 21.79 4.19 22.17
CA LEU A 27 22.39 5.39 21.61
C LEU A 27 23.90 5.25 21.40
N ALA A 28 24.59 4.52 22.27
CA ALA A 28 26.01 4.20 22.12
C ALA A 28 26.27 3.34 20.87
N GLU A 29 25.46 2.29 20.67
CA GLU A 29 25.51 1.44 19.48
C GLU A 29 25.18 2.22 18.21
N ALA A 30 24.11 3.02 18.23
CA ALA A 30 23.70 3.86 17.11
C ALA A 30 24.77 4.89 16.73
N ARG A 31 25.46 5.48 17.71
CA ARG A 31 26.59 6.39 17.48
C ARG A 31 27.74 5.70 16.74
N GLN A 32 28.17 4.54 17.21
CA GLN A 32 29.26 3.78 16.59
C GLN A 32 28.90 3.35 15.17
N MET A 33 27.68 2.84 14.98
CA MET A 33 27.16 2.40 13.68
C MET A 33 27.13 3.55 12.67
N LEU A 34 26.61 4.71 13.07
CA LEU A 34 26.48 5.87 12.21
C LEU A 34 27.84 6.43 11.80
N ASP A 35 28.76 6.60 12.75
CA ASP A 35 30.11 7.09 12.48
C ASP A 35 30.86 6.16 11.51
N PHE A 36 30.90 4.87 11.82
CA PHE A 36 31.55 3.87 10.97
C PHE A 36 31.01 3.88 9.54
N ASN A 37 29.68 3.91 9.39
CA ASN A 37 29.04 3.88 8.07
C ASN A 37 29.26 5.17 7.28
N LEU A 38 29.30 6.34 7.94
CA LEU A 38 29.63 7.60 7.28
C LEU A 38 31.09 7.64 6.80
N GLN A 39 32.04 7.20 7.63
CA GLN A 39 33.44 7.10 7.24
C GLN A 39 33.61 6.15 6.04
N ARG A 40 32.93 4.99 6.08
CA ARG A 40 32.92 4.02 4.99
C ARG A 40 32.31 4.60 3.70
N LEU A 41 31.18 5.30 3.80
CA LEU A 41 30.55 5.97 2.66
C LEU A 41 31.49 7.02 2.07
N ALA A 42 32.09 7.87 2.90
CA ALA A 42 33.03 8.91 2.48
C ALA A 42 34.24 8.31 1.74
N HIS A 43 34.82 7.23 2.26
CA HIS A 43 35.92 6.51 1.62
C HIS A 43 35.52 5.92 0.25
N ARG A 44 34.36 5.24 0.18
CA ARG A 44 33.87 4.64 -1.07
C ARG A 44 33.51 5.69 -2.12
N ALA A 45 32.93 6.80 -1.70
CA ALA A 45 32.60 7.92 -2.58
C ALA A 45 33.86 8.52 -3.22
N ARG A 46 34.90 8.79 -2.43
CA ARG A 46 36.18 9.32 -2.94
C ARG A 46 36.91 8.36 -3.87
N SER A 47 36.82 7.07 -3.60
CA SER A 47 37.50 6.02 -4.40
C SER A 47 36.70 5.56 -5.61
N GLY A 48 35.52 6.14 -5.89
CA GLY A 48 34.67 5.72 -7.01
C GLY A 48 34.10 4.30 -6.88
N LYS A 49 34.05 3.75 -5.66
CA LYS A 49 33.61 2.37 -5.37
C LYS A 49 32.11 2.25 -5.05
N LEU A 50 31.32 3.29 -5.36
CA LEU A 50 29.87 3.27 -5.21
C LEU A 50 29.22 3.00 -6.57
N GLU A 51 28.52 1.87 -6.69
CA GLU A 51 27.82 1.52 -7.94
C GLU A 51 26.66 2.49 -8.17
N GLY A 52 26.67 3.16 -9.32
CA GLY A 52 25.65 4.13 -9.72
C GLY A 52 25.63 5.42 -8.90
N VAL A 53 26.67 5.72 -8.12
CA VAL A 53 26.79 6.97 -7.35
C VAL A 53 28.17 7.58 -7.55
N ARG A 54 28.22 8.88 -7.80
CA ARG A 54 29.47 9.64 -7.98
C ARG A 54 29.51 10.86 -7.06
N LEU A 55 30.71 11.29 -6.70
CA LEU A 55 30.96 12.49 -5.93
C LEU A 55 31.52 13.57 -6.87
N GLU A 56 30.73 14.60 -7.17
CA GLU A 56 31.12 15.72 -8.05
C GLU A 56 31.07 17.04 -7.26
N ALA A 57 32.18 17.78 -7.22
CA ALA A 57 32.29 19.04 -6.48
C ALA A 57 31.74 18.97 -5.03
N GLY A 58 32.02 17.87 -4.34
CA GLY A 58 31.54 17.64 -2.97
C GLY A 58 30.05 17.29 -2.86
N THR A 59 29.38 16.94 -3.97
CA THR A 59 27.97 16.54 -4.01
C THR A 59 27.82 15.10 -4.46
N LEU A 60 27.08 14.28 -3.71
CA LEU A 60 26.72 12.91 -4.10
C LEU A 60 25.57 12.92 -5.12
N ILE A 61 25.81 12.27 -6.26
CA ILE A 61 24.88 12.19 -7.39
C ILE A 61 24.59 10.73 -7.69
N ILE A 62 23.31 10.36 -7.72
CA ILE A 62 22.84 9.02 -8.04
C ILE A 62 22.43 8.98 -9.51
N THR A 63 22.93 7.98 -10.24
CA THR A 63 22.51 7.70 -11.61
C THR A 63 21.16 6.98 -11.58
N PRO A 64 20.15 7.44 -12.34
CA PRO A 64 18.88 6.74 -12.46
C PRO A 64 19.07 5.30 -12.90
N THR A 65 18.34 4.37 -12.28
CA THR A 65 18.38 2.95 -12.67
C THR A 65 17.36 2.70 -13.78
N ALA A 66 17.77 2.05 -14.87
CA ALA A 66 16.86 1.65 -15.94
C ALA A 66 15.96 0.49 -15.47
N SER A 67 14.71 0.47 -15.94
CA SER A 67 13.82 -0.66 -15.74
C SER A 67 14.19 -1.77 -16.72
N GLU A 68 14.59 -2.94 -16.23
CA GLU A 68 14.90 -4.11 -17.05
C GLU A 68 13.74 -5.11 -16.96
N ILE A 69 12.66 -4.87 -17.70
CA ILE A 69 11.66 -5.91 -17.99
C ILE A 69 12.14 -6.63 -19.26
N PRO A 70 12.37 -7.96 -19.23
CA PRO A 70 12.77 -8.69 -20.43
C PRO A 70 11.68 -8.63 -21.49
N ALA A 71 12.03 -8.38 -22.77
CA ALA A 71 11.07 -8.41 -23.87
C ALA A 71 10.29 -9.74 -23.98
N ALA A 72 10.93 -10.85 -23.59
CA ALA A 72 10.28 -12.16 -23.51
C ALA A 72 9.15 -12.21 -22.47
N ALA A 73 9.25 -11.45 -21.37
CA ALA A 73 8.19 -11.36 -20.37
C ALA A 73 7.01 -10.52 -20.89
N GLU A 74 7.27 -9.46 -21.65
CA GLU A 74 6.21 -8.67 -22.29
C GLU A 74 5.43 -9.49 -23.32
N ALA A 75 6.14 -10.24 -24.18
CA ALA A 75 5.52 -11.14 -25.15
C ALA A 75 4.66 -12.22 -24.47
N LEU A 76 5.17 -12.83 -23.39
CA LEU A 76 4.43 -13.83 -22.63
C LEU A 76 3.21 -13.23 -21.92
N ASN A 77 3.31 -12.00 -21.39
CA ASN A 77 2.19 -11.30 -20.78
C ASN A 77 1.07 -11.05 -21.80
N ALA A 78 1.40 -10.66 -23.04
CA ALA A 78 0.43 -10.49 -24.10
C ALA A 78 -0.25 -11.82 -24.47
N GLU A 79 0.53 -12.89 -24.66
CA GLU A 79 0.02 -14.24 -24.96
C GLU A 79 -0.97 -14.73 -23.90
N ILE A 80 -0.62 -14.58 -22.61
CA ILE A 80 -1.50 -14.99 -21.50
C ILE A 80 -2.74 -14.10 -21.40
N SER A 81 -2.61 -12.79 -21.62
CA SER A 81 -3.74 -11.86 -21.57
C SER A 81 -4.80 -12.21 -22.64
N ASP A 82 -4.37 -12.65 -23.82
CA ASP A 82 -5.25 -13.12 -24.88
C ASP A 82 -5.96 -14.44 -24.51
N MET A 83 -5.37 -15.26 -23.63
CA MET A 83 -5.95 -16.52 -23.16
C MET A 83 -7.05 -16.37 -22.10
N TYR A 84 -7.10 -15.24 -21.38
CA TYR A 84 -8.12 -15.04 -20.34
C TYR A 84 -9.54 -15.08 -20.91
N PRO A 85 -10.51 -15.71 -20.23
CA PRO A 85 -11.89 -15.65 -20.68
C PRO A 85 -12.44 -14.23 -20.66
N LEU A 86 -13.35 -13.94 -21.57
CA LEU A 86 -14.16 -12.73 -21.48
C LEU A 86 -15.18 -12.89 -20.34
N VAL A 87 -15.27 -11.89 -19.47
CA VAL A 87 -16.12 -11.95 -18.28
C VAL A 87 -16.76 -10.60 -17.98
N GLU A 88 -17.98 -10.60 -17.47
CA GLU A 88 -18.62 -9.39 -16.95
C GLU A 88 -18.30 -9.22 -15.46
N VAL A 89 -18.17 -7.99 -14.98
CA VAL A 89 -17.83 -7.75 -13.56
C VAL A 89 -18.78 -8.43 -12.56
N PRO A 90 -20.11 -8.47 -12.76
CA PRO A 90 -21.01 -9.19 -11.86
C PRO A 90 -20.64 -10.66 -11.70
N ASP A 91 -20.30 -11.33 -12.80
CA ASP A 91 -19.89 -12.73 -12.77
C ASP A 91 -18.53 -12.91 -12.10
N LEU A 92 -17.57 -12.02 -12.39
CA LEU A 92 -16.26 -12.05 -11.76
C LEU A 92 -16.40 -11.93 -10.23
N LEU A 93 -17.24 -11.00 -9.75
CA LEU A 93 -17.49 -10.84 -8.31
C LEU A 93 -18.17 -12.07 -7.71
N ARG A 94 -19.08 -12.71 -8.45
CA ARG A 94 -19.73 -13.95 -8.00
C ARG A 94 -18.74 -15.11 -7.92
N GLU A 95 -17.93 -15.33 -8.95
CA GLU A 95 -16.89 -16.38 -8.97
C GLU A 95 -15.88 -16.17 -7.83
N VAL A 96 -15.38 -14.94 -7.63
CA VAL A 96 -14.48 -14.64 -6.52
C VAL A 96 -15.17 -14.84 -5.17
N HIS A 97 -16.46 -14.55 -5.06
CA HIS A 97 -17.20 -14.85 -3.84
C HIS A 97 -17.35 -16.36 -3.61
N GLU A 98 -17.62 -17.15 -4.65
CA GLU A 98 -17.68 -18.62 -4.54
C GLU A 98 -16.34 -19.22 -4.09
N TRP A 99 -15.21 -18.62 -4.50
CA TRP A 99 -13.88 -19.09 -4.10
C TRP A 99 -13.45 -18.64 -2.71
N THR A 100 -13.87 -17.45 -2.26
CA THR A 100 -13.33 -16.83 -1.04
C THR A 100 -14.35 -16.69 0.09
N GLY A 101 -15.64 -16.55 -0.22
CA GLY A 101 -16.69 -16.24 0.75
C GLY A 101 -16.76 -14.76 1.15
N PHE A 102 -16.10 -13.85 0.44
CA PHE A 102 -15.97 -12.45 0.90
C PHE A 102 -17.30 -11.73 1.12
N ALA A 103 -18.35 -12.05 0.34
CA ALA A 103 -19.64 -11.38 0.47
C ALA A 103 -20.35 -11.75 1.79
N ASP A 104 -20.03 -12.89 2.39
CA ASP A 104 -20.62 -13.32 3.67
C ASP A 104 -20.14 -12.46 4.85
N GLN A 105 -19.00 -11.78 4.68
CA GLN A 105 -18.44 -10.88 5.69
C GLN A 105 -19.27 -9.60 5.87
N PHE A 106 -20.17 -9.30 4.93
CA PHE A 106 -21.14 -8.21 5.06
C PHE A 106 -22.28 -8.61 6.01
N THR A 107 -21.97 -8.81 7.29
CA THR A 107 -22.95 -9.26 8.29
C THR A 107 -23.97 -8.17 8.65
N HIS A 108 -25.19 -8.58 8.99
CA HIS A 108 -26.26 -7.66 9.38
C HIS A 108 -25.95 -6.99 10.72
N VAL A 109 -26.03 -5.65 10.79
CA VAL A 109 -25.62 -4.84 11.95
C VAL A 109 -26.24 -5.27 13.29
N ARG A 110 -27.46 -5.79 13.28
CA ARG A 110 -28.20 -6.18 14.50
C ARG A 110 -28.13 -7.66 14.83
N THR A 111 -28.07 -8.53 13.81
CA THR A 111 -28.26 -9.98 13.99
C THR A 111 -26.98 -10.77 13.74
N GLY A 112 -26.00 -10.19 13.04
CA GLY A 112 -24.79 -10.89 12.63
C GLY A 112 -24.99 -11.80 11.41
N ASP A 113 -26.20 -11.90 10.87
CA ASP A 113 -26.50 -12.80 9.75
C ASP A 113 -25.80 -12.37 8.46
N VAL A 114 -25.39 -13.35 7.65
CA VAL A 114 -24.87 -13.13 6.29
C VAL A 114 -25.95 -12.52 5.37
N PRO A 115 -25.56 -11.81 4.28
CA PRO A 115 -26.54 -11.27 3.34
C PRO A 115 -27.39 -12.36 2.69
N LYS A 116 -28.71 -12.32 2.90
CA LYS A 116 -29.64 -13.26 2.25
C LYS A 116 -29.72 -13.06 0.73
N ASN A 117 -29.41 -11.86 0.24
CA ASN A 117 -29.37 -11.55 -1.18
C ASN A 117 -27.97 -11.05 -1.54
N VAL A 118 -27.08 -12.00 -1.80
CA VAL A 118 -25.69 -11.75 -2.17
C VAL A 118 -25.61 -10.89 -3.44
N SER A 119 -26.42 -11.18 -4.46
CA SER A 119 -26.44 -10.40 -5.71
C SER A 119 -26.72 -8.92 -5.46
N ALA A 120 -27.68 -8.58 -4.60
CA ALA A 120 -27.97 -7.19 -4.23
C ALA A 120 -26.84 -6.54 -3.41
N MET A 121 -26.14 -7.33 -2.58
CA MET A 121 -24.96 -6.86 -1.85
C MET A 121 -23.79 -6.57 -2.80
N LEU A 122 -23.48 -7.49 -3.73
CA LEU A 122 -22.46 -7.32 -4.75
C LEU A 122 -22.77 -6.14 -5.68
N ALA A 123 -24.04 -5.94 -6.06
CA ALA A 123 -24.48 -4.76 -6.79
C ALA A 123 -24.24 -3.47 -5.98
N GLY A 124 -24.44 -3.51 -4.66
CA GLY A 124 -24.10 -2.40 -3.77
C GLY A 124 -22.61 -2.08 -3.72
N VAL A 125 -21.77 -3.10 -3.59
CA VAL A 125 -20.30 -2.98 -3.66
C VAL A 125 -19.86 -2.41 -5.01
N LEU A 126 -20.42 -2.93 -6.11
CA LEU A 126 -20.11 -2.46 -7.46
C LEU A 126 -20.57 -1.01 -7.67
N ALA A 127 -21.71 -0.61 -7.07
CA ALA A 127 -22.19 0.77 -7.12
C ALA A 127 -21.23 1.75 -6.45
N ASP A 128 -20.60 1.32 -5.36
CA ASP A 128 -19.58 2.08 -4.64
C ASP A 128 -18.26 2.11 -5.44
N ALA A 129 -17.83 0.96 -5.97
CA ALA A 129 -16.59 0.82 -6.73
C ALA A 129 -16.58 1.60 -8.06
N THR A 130 -17.70 1.62 -8.76
CA THR A 130 -17.79 2.26 -10.09
C THR A 130 -18.14 3.74 -10.04
N ASN A 131 -18.35 4.29 -8.84
CA ASN A 131 -18.84 5.63 -8.60
C ASN A 131 -20.28 5.88 -9.11
N LEU A 132 -21.05 4.84 -9.46
CA LEU A 132 -22.38 4.97 -10.05
C LEU A 132 -23.46 5.33 -9.02
N GLY A 133 -23.31 4.77 -7.81
CA GLY A 133 -24.27 4.87 -6.71
C GLY A 133 -25.50 3.95 -6.86
N PRO A 134 -26.21 3.64 -5.75
CA PRO A 134 -27.19 2.53 -5.70
C PRO A 134 -28.37 2.66 -6.65
N LYS A 135 -28.95 3.87 -6.78
CA LYS A 135 -30.14 4.09 -7.61
C LYS A 135 -29.87 3.86 -9.09
N ARG A 136 -28.75 4.38 -9.59
CA ARG A 136 -28.34 4.20 -10.98
C ARG A 136 -27.86 2.77 -11.23
N MET A 137 -27.18 2.15 -10.26
CA MET A 137 -26.79 0.75 -10.35
C MET A 137 -27.99 -0.17 -10.54
N ALA A 138 -29.09 0.06 -9.81
CA ALA A 138 -30.33 -0.69 -10.02
C ALA A 138 -30.90 -0.50 -11.43
N GLY A 139 -30.88 0.73 -11.97
CA GLY A 139 -31.33 0.99 -13.35
C GLY A 139 -30.43 0.33 -14.41
N ALA A 140 -29.15 0.11 -14.09
CA ALA A 140 -28.20 -0.60 -14.92
C ALA A 140 -28.16 -2.12 -14.63
N SER A 141 -28.94 -2.62 -13.67
CA SER A 141 -28.94 -4.03 -13.26
C SER A 141 -30.24 -4.72 -13.65
N LYS A 142 -30.14 -5.89 -14.28
CA LYS A 142 -31.29 -6.76 -14.51
C LYS A 142 -31.56 -7.59 -13.25
N GLY A 143 -32.81 -7.59 -12.77
CA GLY A 143 -33.24 -8.43 -11.64
C GLY A 143 -33.03 -7.82 -10.24
N ILE A 144 -32.41 -6.63 -10.12
CA ILE A 144 -32.13 -6.02 -8.81
C ILE A 144 -32.71 -4.60 -8.72
N SER A 145 -33.52 -4.37 -7.70
CA SER A 145 -34.13 -3.07 -7.42
C SER A 145 -33.26 -2.15 -6.54
N ALA A 146 -33.48 -0.84 -6.65
CA ALA A 146 -32.80 0.15 -5.80
C ALA A 146 -33.11 -0.05 -4.31
N HIS A 147 -34.31 -0.57 -3.98
CA HIS A 147 -34.68 -0.90 -2.61
C HIS A 147 -33.84 -2.05 -2.06
N GLN A 148 -33.63 -3.12 -2.83
CA GLN A 148 -32.80 -4.26 -2.41
C GLN A 148 -31.35 -3.83 -2.17
N ILE A 149 -30.75 -3.06 -3.09
CA ILE A 149 -29.39 -2.54 -2.93
C ILE A 149 -29.32 -1.60 -1.72
N GLY A 150 -30.28 -0.69 -1.58
CA GLY A 150 -30.35 0.25 -0.46
C GLY A 150 -30.46 -0.46 0.88
N TRP A 151 -31.30 -1.49 0.98
CA TRP A 151 -31.47 -2.31 2.18
C TRP A 151 -30.17 -3.02 2.55
N MET A 152 -29.55 -3.74 1.59
CA MET A 152 -28.29 -4.44 1.82
C MET A 152 -27.21 -3.46 2.31
N ARG A 153 -27.00 -2.33 1.61
CA ARG A 153 -26.00 -1.34 2.04
C ARG A 153 -26.30 -0.77 3.42
N THR A 154 -27.53 -0.42 3.73
CA THR A 154 -27.89 0.21 5.02
C THR A 154 -27.60 -0.70 6.21
N PHE A 155 -27.91 -2.00 6.08
CA PHE A 155 -27.82 -2.92 7.22
C PHE A 155 -26.54 -3.76 7.23
N HIS A 156 -25.82 -3.87 6.10
CA HIS A 156 -24.67 -4.76 5.96
C HIS A 156 -23.36 -4.04 5.61
N ALA A 157 -23.40 -2.89 4.92
CA ALA A 157 -22.18 -2.16 4.54
C ALA A 157 -21.71 -1.23 5.67
N ARG A 158 -20.51 -1.49 6.18
CA ARG A 158 -19.81 -0.70 7.21
C ARG A 158 -18.31 -0.76 6.93
N SER A 159 -17.54 0.15 7.52
CA SER A 159 -16.08 0.14 7.36
C SER A 159 -15.47 -1.19 7.80
N GLU A 160 -15.98 -1.76 8.89
CA GLU A 160 -15.54 -3.06 9.42
C GLU A 160 -15.85 -4.20 8.46
N THR A 161 -17.09 -4.28 7.93
CA THR A 161 -17.45 -5.37 7.01
C THR A 161 -16.70 -5.29 5.69
N TYR A 162 -16.46 -4.08 5.18
CA TYR A 162 -15.57 -3.88 4.04
C TYR A 162 -14.13 -4.32 4.33
N ARG A 163 -13.60 -4.02 5.52
CA ARG A 163 -12.24 -4.43 5.91
C ARG A 163 -12.12 -5.95 6.01
N THR A 164 -13.09 -6.62 6.64
CA THR A 164 -13.10 -8.08 6.75
C THR A 164 -13.32 -8.75 5.38
N ALA A 165 -14.20 -8.22 4.53
CA ALA A 165 -14.36 -8.70 3.16
C ALA A 165 -13.08 -8.53 2.32
N GLN A 166 -12.39 -7.40 2.48
CA GLN A 166 -11.10 -7.14 1.83
C GLN A 166 -10.03 -8.14 2.29
N ALA A 167 -9.96 -8.42 3.59
CA ALA A 167 -9.04 -9.40 4.13
C ALA A 167 -9.30 -10.81 3.58
N CYS A 168 -10.56 -11.22 3.48
CA CYS A 168 -10.94 -12.49 2.90
C CYS A 168 -10.38 -12.71 1.48
N ILE A 169 -10.51 -11.73 0.59
CA ILE A 169 -9.93 -11.82 -0.76
C ILE A 169 -8.40 -11.79 -0.71
N THR A 170 -7.82 -10.89 0.07
CA THR A 170 -6.37 -10.71 0.15
C THR A 170 -5.66 -11.93 0.74
N ASP A 171 -6.28 -12.61 1.70
CA ASP A 171 -5.76 -13.82 2.33
C ASP A 171 -5.80 -15.00 1.36
N ALA A 172 -6.93 -15.20 0.67
CA ALA A 172 -7.05 -16.20 -0.38
C ALA A 172 -6.04 -15.97 -1.51
N HIS A 173 -5.84 -14.71 -1.91
CA HIS A 173 -4.83 -14.32 -2.89
C HIS A 173 -3.40 -14.58 -2.40
N THR A 174 -3.09 -14.22 -1.16
CA THR A 174 -1.77 -14.45 -0.53
C THR A 174 -1.43 -15.95 -0.47
N GLN A 175 -2.43 -16.80 -0.24
CA GLN A 175 -2.26 -18.26 -0.19
C GLN A 175 -2.10 -18.89 -1.58
N HIS A 176 -2.56 -18.22 -2.65
CA HIS A 176 -2.48 -18.74 -4.01
C HIS A 176 -1.00 -18.91 -4.46
N PRO A 177 -0.59 -20.05 -5.05
CA PRO A 177 0.83 -20.31 -5.37
C PRO A 177 1.50 -19.24 -6.25
N HIS A 178 0.77 -18.72 -7.24
CA HIS A 178 1.27 -17.67 -8.13
C HIS A 178 1.54 -16.32 -7.44
N SER A 179 0.92 -16.02 -6.30
CA SER A 179 1.18 -14.78 -5.58
C SER A 179 2.64 -14.67 -5.11
N ARG A 180 3.24 -15.81 -4.79
CA ARG A 180 4.63 -15.95 -4.32
C ARG A 180 5.68 -15.58 -5.37
N LEU A 181 5.28 -15.50 -6.64
CA LEU A 181 6.17 -15.09 -7.73
C LEU A 181 6.52 -13.60 -7.65
N TRP A 182 5.64 -12.78 -7.07
CA TRP A 182 5.82 -11.32 -7.00
C TRP A 182 6.44 -10.84 -5.68
N GLY A 183 6.29 -11.62 -4.62
CA GLY A 183 6.72 -11.30 -3.27
C GLY A 183 6.28 -12.36 -2.26
N ASN A 184 6.78 -12.26 -1.05
CA ASN A 184 6.47 -13.20 0.04
C ASN A 184 5.43 -12.64 1.03
N GLY A 185 4.79 -11.50 0.71
CA GLY A 185 3.80 -10.86 1.58
C GLY A 185 4.41 -10.08 2.74
N THR A 186 5.73 -9.88 2.77
CA THR A 186 6.41 -9.14 3.85
C THR A 186 6.74 -7.70 3.50
N THR A 187 6.59 -7.29 2.24
CA THR A 187 6.81 -5.91 1.84
C THR A 187 5.56 -5.30 1.24
N SER A 188 5.41 -3.98 1.36
CA SER A 188 4.25 -3.25 0.82
C SER A 188 4.61 -1.82 0.44
N SER A 189 3.73 -1.18 -0.31
CA SER A 189 3.80 0.24 -0.63
C SER A 189 2.48 0.94 -0.32
N SER A 190 2.53 2.23 0.01
CA SER A 190 1.33 3.07 0.04
C SER A 190 1.49 4.31 -0.83
N ASP A 191 0.40 4.66 -1.50
CA ASP A 191 0.29 5.84 -2.34
C ASP A 191 -1.16 6.34 -2.35
N GLY A 192 -1.33 7.65 -2.52
CA GLY A 192 -2.63 8.28 -2.55
C GLY A 192 -3.04 8.73 -3.94
N GLN A 193 -4.17 8.20 -4.39
CA GLN A 193 -4.75 8.56 -5.68
C GLN A 193 -5.74 9.72 -5.51
N PHE A 194 -5.51 10.81 -6.25
CA PHE A 194 -6.41 11.96 -6.24
C PHE A 194 -7.60 11.75 -7.17
N PHE A 195 -8.80 11.95 -6.65
CA PHE A 195 -10.06 11.97 -7.39
C PHE A 195 -10.69 13.36 -7.24
N ARG A 196 -11.06 13.96 -8.38
CA ARG A 196 -11.63 15.33 -8.43
C ARG A 196 -12.98 15.36 -7.73
N ALA A 197 -13.32 16.45 -7.07
CA ALA A 197 -14.67 16.71 -6.59
C ALA A 197 -15.47 17.43 -7.68
N SER A 198 -16.74 17.09 -7.84
CA SER A 198 -17.61 17.85 -8.77
C SER A 198 -17.83 19.29 -8.30
N ASP A 199 -18.23 20.20 -9.19
CA ASP A 199 -18.53 21.62 -8.89
C ASP A 199 -19.50 21.82 -7.69
N ARG A 200 -20.39 20.85 -7.41
CA ARG A 200 -21.32 20.89 -6.28
C ARG A 200 -20.71 20.47 -4.94
N ALA A 201 -19.65 19.66 -4.97
CA ALA A 201 -18.85 19.26 -3.81
C ALA A 201 -17.63 20.20 -3.62
N ALA A 202 -17.24 20.93 -4.67
CA ALA A 202 -16.11 21.85 -4.69
C ALA A 202 -16.16 22.98 -3.65
N LYS A 203 -17.36 23.44 -3.26
CA LYS A 203 -17.54 24.54 -2.28
C LYS A 203 -17.01 24.24 -0.86
N ARG A 204 -16.62 23.00 -0.56
CA ARG A 204 -16.02 22.57 0.73
C ARG A 204 -14.86 21.56 0.58
N GLY A 205 -14.48 21.20 -0.64
CA GLY A 205 -13.36 20.28 -0.83
C GLY A 205 -12.04 21.02 -0.63
N ASP A 206 -11.08 20.36 0.02
CA ASP A 206 -9.77 20.94 0.22
C ASP A 206 -9.00 20.96 -1.10
N ILE A 207 -8.36 22.09 -1.38
CA ILE A 207 -7.55 22.29 -2.59
C ILE A 207 -6.10 22.05 -2.21
N ASN A 208 -5.44 21.11 -2.91
CA ASN A 208 -3.99 20.99 -2.87
C ASN A 208 -3.41 21.34 -4.23
N LEU A 209 -2.69 22.47 -4.29
CA LEU A 209 -2.05 23.01 -5.49
C LEU A 209 -1.09 22.02 -6.17
N HIS A 210 -0.59 21.01 -5.45
CA HIS A 210 0.21 19.93 -6.03
C HIS A 210 -0.57 19.08 -7.04
N TYR A 211 -1.89 18.92 -6.84
CA TYR A 211 -2.79 18.16 -7.72
C TYR A 211 -3.64 19.05 -8.63
N GLY A 212 -3.51 20.37 -8.49
CA GLY A 212 -4.24 21.38 -9.26
C GLY A 212 -5.01 22.36 -8.38
N SER A 213 -5.78 23.24 -9.01
CA SER A 213 -6.69 24.18 -8.32
C SER A 213 -8.08 23.60 -8.06
N GLU A 214 -8.31 22.37 -8.48
CA GLU A 214 -9.60 21.69 -8.32
C GLU A 214 -9.66 20.95 -6.97
N PRO A 215 -10.71 21.15 -6.18
CA PRO A 215 -10.92 20.41 -4.93
C PRO A 215 -11.17 18.93 -5.21
N GLY A 216 -10.87 18.06 -4.24
CA GLY A 216 -11.03 16.62 -4.42
C GLY A 216 -10.90 15.81 -3.14
N SER A 217 -10.80 14.50 -3.30
CA SER A 217 -10.49 13.57 -2.20
C SER A 217 -9.37 12.66 -2.64
N LYS A 218 -8.50 12.31 -1.70
CA LYS A 218 -7.35 11.45 -1.96
C LYS A 218 -7.61 10.10 -1.32
N PHE A 219 -7.62 9.03 -2.11
CA PHE A 219 -7.75 7.68 -1.61
C PHE A 219 -6.37 7.10 -1.37
N TYR A 220 -5.96 7.05 -0.11
CA TYR A 220 -4.67 6.53 0.32
C TYR A 220 -4.78 5.03 0.51
N SER A 221 -4.05 4.25 -0.30
CA SER A 221 -4.18 2.80 -0.34
C SER A 221 -2.86 2.11 -0.03
N HIS A 222 -2.93 0.95 0.61
CA HIS A 222 -1.78 0.08 0.86
C HIS A 222 -1.88 -1.20 0.03
N LEU A 223 -0.79 -1.52 -0.66
CA LEU A 223 -0.66 -2.64 -1.58
C LEU A 223 0.53 -3.51 -1.16
N SER A 224 0.32 -4.82 -1.00
CA SER A 224 1.39 -5.77 -0.75
C SER A 224 2.26 -6.01 -1.98
N ASP A 225 3.45 -6.56 -1.79
CA ASP A 225 4.31 -7.01 -2.88
C ASP A 225 3.71 -8.14 -3.74
N GLN A 226 2.60 -8.72 -3.31
CA GLN A 226 1.83 -9.70 -4.06
C GLN A 226 0.65 -9.09 -4.83
N TYR A 227 0.52 -7.76 -4.89
CA TYR A 227 -0.64 -7.05 -5.46
C TYR A 227 -1.95 -7.16 -4.65
N GLY A 228 -1.90 -7.69 -3.42
CA GLY A 228 -3.05 -7.71 -2.51
C GLY A 228 -3.22 -6.36 -1.82
N TYR A 229 -4.36 -5.70 -2.02
CA TYR A 229 -4.69 -4.51 -1.24
C TYR A 229 -5.15 -4.90 0.16
N PHE A 230 -4.76 -4.16 1.18
CA PHE A 230 -5.14 -4.50 2.56
C PHE A 230 -5.65 -3.32 3.38
N SER A 231 -5.46 -2.09 2.90
CA SER A 231 -6.03 -0.91 3.53
C SER A 231 -6.32 0.17 2.49
N ILE A 232 -7.37 0.95 2.75
CA ILE A 232 -7.68 2.17 2.02
C ILE A 232 -8.40 3.17 2.91
N LEU A 233 -7.99 4.44 2.84
CA LEU A 233 -8.59 5.53 3.58
C LEU A 233 -8.79 6.75 2.68
N PRO A 234 -9.99 7.36 2.66
CA PRO A 234 -10.13 8.71 2.12
C PRO A 234 -9.44 9.70 3.07
N ILE A 235 -8.54 10.51 2.54
CA ILE A 235 -7.86 11.58 3.28
C ILE A 235 -8.07 12.90 2.55
N SER A 236 -7.96 14.00 3.29
CA SER A 236 -8.01 15.31 2.67
C SER A 236 -6.78 15.49 1.75
N PRO A 237 -6.93 16.08 0.56
CA PRO A 237 -5.81 16.38 -0.32
C PRO A 237 -4.71 17.22 0.33
N THR A 238 -5.04 18.06 1.32
CA THR A 238 -4.06 18.95 1.99
C THR A 238 -3.33 18.26 3.13
N GLU A 239 -3.80 17.11 3.59
CA GLU A 239 -3.17 16.35 4.66
C GLU A 239 -1.91 15.62 4.16
N SER A 240 -0.92 15.54 5.05
CA SER A 240 0.31 14.80 4.80
C SER A 240 0.04 13.30 4.86
N GLU A 241 0.34 12.58 3.76
CA GLU A 241 0.27 11.11 3.69
C GLU A 241 1.08 10.43 4.79
N ALA A 242 2.21 11.02 5.19
CA ALA A 242 3.07 10.51 6.25
C ALA A 242 2.29 10.15 7.53
N ALA A 243 1.23 10.90 7.87
CA ALA A 243 0.42 10.63 9.05
C ALA A 243 -0.34 9.29 8.97
N TYR A 244 -0.68 8.83 7.76
CA TYR A 244 -1.56 7.70 7.51
C TYR A 244 -0.83 6.42 7.08
N VAL A 245 0.48 6.47 6.87
CA VAL A 245 1.31 5.31 6.51
C VAL A 245 1.13 4.18 7.51
N LEU A 246 1.20 4.48 8.82
CA LEU A 246 1.10 3.47 9.88
C LEU A 246 -0.33 3.01 10.12
N ASP A 247 -1.34 3.86 9.82
CA ASP A 247 -2.75 3.47 10.00
C ASP A 247 -3.06 2.22 9.20
N GLY A 248 -2.76 2.19 7.90
CA GLY A 248 -3.05 1.01 7.08
C GLY A 248 -2.22 -0.23 7.43
N LEU A 249 -1.04 -0.06 8.06
CA LEU A 249 -0.21 -1.19 8.50
C LEU A 249 -0.74 -1.84 9.78
N PHE A 250 -1.37 -1.06 10.67
CA PHE A 250 -1.91 -1.57 11.94
C PHE A 250 -3.42 -1.82 11.90
N ASP A 251 -4.16 -1.14 11.03
CA ASP A 251 -5.62 -1.25 10.88
C ASP A 251 -5.97 -2.12 9.66
N GLN A 252 -5.44 -3.34 9.64
CA GLN A 252 -5.77 -4.38 8.66
C GLN A 252 -6.06 -5.72 9.37
N ASP A 253 -6.94 -6.52 8.73
CA ASP A 253 -7.41 -7.82 9.22
C ASP A 253 -6.83 -9.00 8.42
N THR A 254 -5.81 -8.76 7.59
CA THR A 254 -5.22 -9.79 6.71
C THR A 254 -4.15 -10.61 7.42
N VAL A 255 -3.79 -11.76 6.83
CA VAL A 255 -2.66 -12.60 7.27
C VAL A 255 -1.28 -12.01 6.95
N LEU A 256 -1.22 -10.88 6.23
CA LEU A 256 0.05 -10.26 5.82
C LEU A 256 0.80 -9.71 7.04
N ASP A 257 2.05 -10.13 7.18
CA ASP A 257 2.97 -9.57 8.16
C ASP A 257 4.00 -8.66 7.48
N ILE A 258 3.61 -7.41 7.28
CA ILE A 258 4.45 -6.42 6.61
C ILE A 258 5.64 -6.04 7.51
N GLN A 259 6.84 -6.37 7.05
CA GLN A 259 8.13 -6.04 7.67
C GLN A 259 8.77 -4.79 7.08
N GLU A 260 8.53 -4.50 5.80
CA GLU A 260 9.08 -3.32 5.13
C GLU A 260 8.03 -2.57 4.31
N HIS A 261 8.08 -1.25 4.38
CA HIS A 261 7.11 -0.39 3.72
C HIS A 261 7.75 0.70 2.87
N PHE A 262 7.29 0.82 1.63
CA PHE A 262 7.72 1.81 0.66
C PHE A 262 6.71 2.95 0.54
N THR A 263 7.19 4.19 0.49
CA THR A 263 6.36 5.37 0.21
C THR A 263 7.07 6.30 -0.75
N ASP A 264 6.33 7.21 -1.37
CA ASP A 264 6.94 8.32 -2.06
C ASP A 264 7.49 9.38 -1.09
N THR A 265 8.19 10.39 -1.64
CA THR A 265 8.84 11.43 -0.81
C THR A 265 7.85 12.18 0.08
N GLY A 266 6.59 12.31 -0.35
CA GLY A 266 5.52 12.95 0.44
C GLY A 266 5.21 12.23 1.75
N GLY A 267 5.45 10.92 1.82
CA GLY A 267 5.28 10.10 3.02
C GLY A 267 6.47 10.15 3.99
N ALA A 268 7.60 10.75 3.62
CA ALA A 268 8.84 10.68 4.39
C ALA A 268 9.03 11.86 5.34
N SER A 269 9.12 11.59 6.64
CA SER A 269 9.53 12.56 7.67
C SER A 269 10.46 11.93 8.70
N ASP A 270 11.24 12.74 9.43
CA ASP A 270 12.09 12.26 10.53
C ASP A 270 11.25 11.45 11.54
N HIS A 271 10.06 11.93 11.92
CA HIS A 271 9.16 11.22 12.84
C HIS A 271 8.77 9.82 12.33
N MET A 272 8.58 9.66 11.02
CA MET A 272 8.26 8.36 10.42
C MET A 272 9.43 7.39 10.48
N PHE A 273 10.63 7.84 10.14
CA PHE A 273 11.84 7.02 10.34
C PHE A 273 11.97 6.57 11.78
N GLY A 274 11.74 7.48 12.74
CA GLY A 274 11.81 7.15 14.15
C GLY A 274 10.75 6.14 14.59
N LEU A 275 9.48 6.36 14.23
CA LEU A 275 8.41 5.45 14.61
C LEU A 275 8.61 4.04 14.04
N PHE A 276 9.00 3.92 12.76
CA PHE A 276 9.24 2.61 12.14
C PHE A 276 10.33 1.83 12.87
N ALA A 277 11.46 2.47 13.19
CA ALA A 277 12.51 1.82 13.97
C ALA A 277 12.04 1.43 15.38
N LEU A 278 11.29 2.29 16.08
CA LEU A 278 10.75 1.97 17.41
C LEU A 278 9.79 0.77 17.38
N ILE A 279 8.94 0.64 16.35
CA ILE A 279 8.00 -0.49 16.23
C ILE A 279 8.61 -1.74 15.60
N GLY A 280 9.91 -1.71 15.24
CA GLY A 280 10.59 -2.86 14.64
C GLY A 280 10.20 -3.17 13.20
N LYS A 281 9.78 -2.17 12.43
CA LYS A 281 9.48 -2.30 10.99
C LYS A 281 10.43 -1.43 10.17
N ARG A 282 10.71 -1.83 8.94
CA ARG A 282 11.61 -1.09 8.05
C ARG A 282 10.87 -0.07 7.20
N PHE A 283 11.29 1.18 7.27
CA PHE A 283 10.79 2.25 6.41
C PHE A 283 11.74 2.49 5.24
N SER A 284 11.24 2.40 4.01
CA SER A 284 12.05 2.58 2.79
C SER A 284 11.41 3.54 1.79
N PRO A 285 11.40 4.84 2.08
CA PRO A 285 10.83 5.84 1.17
C PRO A 285 11.73 6.11 -0.04
N ARG A 286 11.12 6.40 -1.20
CA ARG A 286 11.82 6.97 -2.35
C ARG A 286 12.05 8.47 -2.09
N LEU A 287 13.25 8.80 -1.60
CA LEU A 287 13.64 10.18 -1.29
C LEU A 287 14.09 10.93 -2.55
N ARG A 288 13.28 11.90 -3.01
CA ARG A 288 13.69 12.89 -4.02
C ARG A 288 14.65 13.92 -3.42
N ASN A 289 15.43 14.55 -4.31
CA ASN A 289 16.37 15.64 -3.97
C ASN A 289 17.35 15.27 -2.83
N LEU A 290 17.88 14.05 -2.87
CA LEU A 290 18.76 13.54 -1.82
C LEU A 290 20.03 14.38 -1.62
N LYS A 291 20.48 15.08 -2.67
CA LYS A 291 21.60 16.03 -2.63
C LYS A 291 21.37 17.20 -1.65
N ASP A 292 20.11 17.61 -1.47
CA ASP A 292 19.72 18.73 -0.61
C ASP A 292 19.47 18.27 0.83
N ARG A 293 19.37 16.95 1.05
CA ARG A 293 19.18 16.35 2.37
C ARG A 293 20.51 16.18 3.08
N LYS A 294 20.50 16.46 4.38
CA LYS A 294 21.69 16.36 5.24
C LYS A 294 21.67 15.10 6.09
N PHE A 295 22.85 14.51 6.28
CA PHE A 295 23.14 13.54 7.33
C PHE A 295 23.26 14.27 8.66
N HIS A 296 22.61 13.77 9.69
CA HIS A 296 22.76 14.27 11.06
C HIS A 296 23.73 13.35 11.79
N THR A 297 24.67 13.92 12.53
CA THR A 297 25.80 13.21 13.15
C THR A 297 25.92 13.53 14.63
N PHE A 298 26.61 12.67 15.38
CA PHE A 298 27.02 12.99 16.75
C PHE A 298 28.31 13.82 16.78
N GLU A 299 29.21 13.55 15.84
CA GLU A 299 30.47 14.25 15.67
C GLU A 299 30.32 15.53 14.82
N LYS A 300 31.28 16.43 14.91
CA LYS A 300 31.33 17.65 14.09
C LYS A 300 31.59 17.32 12.61
N GLY A 301 31.15 18.20 11.71
CA GLY A 301 31.29 18.00 10.27
C GLY A 301 32.73 17.77 9.77
N ASP A 302 33.72 18.31 10.48
CA ASP A 302 35.15 18.14 10.17
C ASP A 302 35.63 16.69 10.29
N ALA A 303 34.90 15.83 11.01
CA ALA A 303 35.16 14.39 11.05
C ALA A 303 34.93 13.71 9.69
N TYR A 304 34.18 14.35 8.77
CA TYR A 304 33.82 13.80 7.46
C TYR A 304 34.11 14.79 6.31
N PRO A 305 35.38 15.17 6.03
CA PRO A 305 35.71 16.25 5.11
C PRO A 305 35.14 16.10 3.69
N ALA A 306 35.06 14.88 3.18
CA ALA A 306 34.55 14.60 1.84
C ALA A 306 33.02 14.69 1.71
N LEU A 307 32.32 14.69 2.85
CA LEU A 307 30.85 14.78 2.93
C LEU A 307 30.42 16.06 3.64
N SER A 308 31.32 17.02 3.87
CA SER A 308 31.04 18.25 4.63
C SER A 308 29.80 18.99 4.12
N ASN A 309 29.63 19.07 2.80
CA ASN A 309 28.45 19.66 2.15
C ASN A 309 27.13 18.90 2.41
N HIS A 310 27.19 17.68 2.93
CA HIS A 310 26.04 16.85 3.27
C HIS A 310 25.84 16.69 4.78
N ILE A 311 26.71 17.21 5.64
CA ILE A 311 26.52 17.16 7.10
C ILE A 311 25.60 18.30 7.55
N GLY A 312 24.63 17.98 8.40
CA GLY A 312 23.64 18.89 8.97
C GLY A 312 23.91 19.21 10.43
N ALA A 313 22.89 19.70 11.12
CA ALA A 313 22.97 19.96 12.56
C ALA A 313 23.24 18.66 13.35
N PRO A 314 24.02 18.73 14.44
CA PRO A 314 24.30 17.57 15.27
C PRO A 314 23.04 17.05 15.98
N ILE A 315 23.03 15.74 16.26
CA ILE A 315 21.94 15.07 16.96
C ILE A 315 21.96 15.46 18.44
N ASN A 316 20.81 15.85 18.98
CA ASN A 316 20.66 16.10 20.41
C ASN A 316 20.42 14.78 21.17
N ALA A 317 21.50 14.10 21.54
CA ALA A 317 21.50 12.85 22.30
C ALA A 317 20.76 12.95 23.64
N ASN A 318 20.98 14.04 24.40
CA ASN A 318 20.37 14.21 25.71
C ASN A 318 18.84 14.27 25.60
N LEU A 319 18.31 14.98 24.60
CA LEU A 319 16.86 15.06 24.38
C LEU A 319 16.22 13.69 24.08
N ILE A 320 16.95 12.79 23.40
CA ILE A 320 16.48 11.42 23.16
C ILE A 320 16.44 10.65 24.47
N LEU A 321 17.50 10.72 25.29
CA LEU A 321 17.60 10.02 26.56
C LEU A 321 16.57 10.52 27.59
N ASP A 322 16.40 11.84 27.70
CA ASP A 322 15.45 12.48 28.63
C ASP A 322 13.99 12.03 28.38
N HIS A 323 13.68 11.62 27.14
CA HIS A 323 12.34 11.20 26.72
C HIS A 323 12.29 9.75 26.21
N TRP A 324 13.29 8.92 26.52
CA TRP A 324 13.37 7.56 26.01
C TRP A 324 12.14 6.73 26.38
N ASP A 325 11.73 6.78 27.64
CA ASP A 325 10.56 6.06 28.13
C ASP A 325 9.26 6.54 27.49
N ASP A 326 9.14 7.84 27.20
CA ASP A 326 7.99 8.39 26.50
C ASP A 326 7.95 7.91 25.02
N LEU A 327 9.11 7.75 24.37
CA LEU A 327 9.22 7.19 23.02
C LEU A 327 8.83 5.71 22.99
N LEU A 328 9.32 4.92 23.95
CA LEU A 328 8.94 3.51 24.09
C LEU A 328 7.45 3.38 24.39
N HIS A 329 6.89 4.21 25.27
CA HIS A 329 5.46 4.19 25.61
C HIS A 329 4.57 4.57 24.42
N LEU A 330 5.01 5.54 23.61
CA LEU A 330 4.37 5.91 22.36
C LEU A 330 4.34 4.73 21.38
N ALA A 331 5.50 4.11 21.15
CA ALA A 331 5.62 2.98 20.22
C ALA A 331 4.80 1.78 20.70
N ALA A 332 4.88 1.44 21.99
CA ALA A 332 4.09 0.37 22.59
C ALA A 332 2.59 0.63 22.47
N SER A 333 2.13 1.88 22.66
CA SER A 333 0.72 2.23 22.48
C SER A 333 0.24 2.01 21.04
N ILE A 334 1.10 2.27 20.05
CA ILE A 334 0.83 2.03 18.63
C ILE A 334 0.80 0.53 18.34
N THR A 335 1.80 -0.23 18.79
CA THR A 335 1.89 -1.67 18.51
C THR A 335 0.75 -2.45 19.16
N THR A 336 0.28 -2.04 20.34
CA THR A 336 -0.90 -2.63 21.00
C THR A 336 -2.23 -2.07 20.48
N ARG A 337 -2.23 -1.32 19.37
CA ARG A 337 -3.41 -0.70 18.73
C ARG A 337 -4.30 0.10 19.70
N SER A 338 -3.72 0.65 20.77
CA SER A 338 -4.47 1.42 21.76
C SER A 338 -4.83 2.84 21.27
N VAL A 339 -4.19 3.26 20.19
CA VAL A 339 -4.26 4.61 19.62
C VAL A 339 -4.05 4.50 18.11
N VAL A 340 -4.77 5.32 17.34
CA VAL A 340 -4.58 5.40 15.89
C VAL A 340 -3.32 6.24 15.60
N PRO A 341 -2.33 5.72 14.83
CA PRO A 341 -1.07 6.42 14.57
C PRO A 341 -1.25 7.83 14.00
N SER A 342 -2.15 8.02 13.04
CA SER A 342 -2.42 9.32 12.42
C SER A 342 -2.91 10.36 13.40
N THR A 343 -3.72 9.96 14.40
CA THR A 343 -4.20 10.87 15.44
C THR A 343 -3.03 11.43 16.26
N ILE A 344 -2.05 10.59 16.58
CA ILE A 344 -0.86 11.02 17.31
C ILE A 344 0.05 11.87 16.43
N LEU A 345 0.34 11.42 15.21
CA LEU A 345 1.21 12.15 14.29
C LEU A 345 0.66 13.55 14.00
N LYS A 346 -0.65 13.67 13.79
CA LYS A 346 -1.33 14.97 13.63
C LYS A 346 -1.19 15.84 14.87
N LYS A 347 -1.36 15.28 16.06
CA LYS A 347 -1.19 16.00 17.34
C LYS A 347 0.25 16.49 17.54
N LEU A 348 1.24 15.66 17.21
CA LEU A 348 2.66 16.01 17.27
C LEU A 348 3.01 17.11 16.24
N SER A 349 2.38 17.13 15.07
CA SER A 349 2.59 18.15 14.03
C SER A 349 1.81 19.45 14.25
N ALA A 350 0.64 19.41 14.90
CA ALA A 350 -0.27 20.55 15.00
C ALA A 350 0.13 21.58 16.07
N THR A 351 1.06 21.25 16.97
CA THR A 351 1.39 22.13 18.11
C THR A 351 2.40 23.22 17.69
N PRO A 352 2.08 24.53 17.82
CA PRO A 352 2.95 25.63 17.37
C PRO A 352 4.33 25.64 18.02
N LYS A 353 4.41 25.20 19.29
CA LYS A 353 5.65 24.79 19.95
C LYS A 353 5.68 23.28 19.96
N GLN A 354 6.54 22.67 19.13
CA GLN A 354 6.68 21.21 19.12
C GLN A 354 6.91 20.70 20.55
N SER A 355 6.13 19.70 20.96
CA SER A 355 6.30 19.07 22.27
C SER A 355 7.71 18.49 22.40
N HIS A 356 8.21 18.37 23.62
CA HIS A 356 9.52 17.76 23.85
C HIS A 356 9.59 16.33 23.28
N LEU A 357 8.51 15.56 23.41
CA LEU A 357 8.38 14.24 22.78
C LEU A 357 8.46 14.29 21.25
N ALA A 358 7.79 15.23 20.59
CA ALA A 358 7.88 15.37 19.12
C ALA A 358 9.31 15.68 18.69
N ARG A 359 10.00 16.57 19.43
CA ARG A 359 11.39 16.91 19.17
C ARG A 359 12.33 15.73 19.42
N ALA A 360 12.13 14.97 20.50
CA ALA A 360 12.90 13.77 20.78
C ALA A 360 12.73 12.71 19.69
N LEU A 361 11.49 12.44 19.26
CA LEU A 361 11.18 11.52 18.17
C LEU A 361 11.81 11.97 16.85
N ARG A 362 11.83 13.29 16.60
CA ARG A 362 12.51 13.86 15.43
C ARG A 362 14.03 13.64 15.48
N GLU A 363 14.69 13.88 16.61
CA GLU A 363 16.14 13.65 16.74
C GLU A 363 16.48 12.17 16.60
N PHE A 364 15.69 11.28 17.21
CA PHE A 364 15.79 9.85 17.03
C PHE A 364 15.63 9.47 15.55
N GLY A 365 14.59 9.96 14.90
CA GLY A 365 14.34 9.73 13.49
C GLY A 365 15.39 10.29 12.53
N ARG A 366 16.15 11.32 12.93
CA ARG A 366 17.29 11.82 12.16
C ARG A 366 18.45 10.82 12.12
N ILE A 367 18.66 10.05 13.19
CA ILE A 367 19.65 8.96 13.22
C ILE A 367 19.26 7.93 12.16
N GLU A 368 18.03 7.42 12.25
CA GLU A 368 17.49 6.39 11.35
C GLU A 368 17.45 6.84 9.89
N ARG A 369 17.03 8.09 9.63
CA ARG A 369 17.07 8.66 8.27
C ARG A 369 18.50 8.73 7.75
N SER A 370 19.47 9.11 8.58
CA SER A 370 20.87 9.22 8.16
C SER A 370 21.45 7.85 7.81
N LEU A 371 21.17 6.83 8.63
CA LEU A 371 21.52 5.44 8.36
C LEU A 371 20.90 4.94 7.05
N PHE A 372 19.59 5.17 6.87
CA PHE A 372 18.90 4.83 5.62
C PHE A 372 19.51 5.52 4.40
N MET A 373 19.83 6.81 4.50
CA MET A 373 20.46 7.55 3.40
C MET A 373 21.84 6.97 3.04
N ILE A 374 22.63 6.55 4.02
CA ILE A 374 23.94 5.91 3.77
C ILE A 374 23.74 4.59 3.02
N GLU A 375 22.78 3.78 3.45
CA GLU A 375 22.43 2.53 2.77
C GLU A 375 21.94 2.81 1.34
N TRP A 376 21.09 3.83 1.17
CA TRP A 376 20.55 4.25 -0.13
C TRP A 376 21.65 4.63 -1.13
N TYR A 377 22.69 5.34 -0.70
CA TYR A 377 23.85 5.62 -1.57
C TYR A 377 24.69 4.36 -1.82
N SER A 378 24.78 3.47 -0.83
CA SER A 378 25.68 2.31 -0.87
C SER A 378 25.12 1.08 -1.60
N SER A 379 23.79 0.95 -1.71
CA SER A 379 23.10 -0.26 -2.16
C SER A 379 22.19 -0.01 -3.38
N PRO A 380 22.61 -0.40 -4.59
CA PRO A 380 21.73 -0.43 -5.76
C PRO A 380 20.54 -1.37 -5.58
N ALA A 381 20.71 -2.46 -4.84
CA ALA A 381 19.64 -3.42 -4.57
C ALA A 381 18.48 -2.78 -3.80
N LEU A 382 18.77 -1.94 -2.79
CA LEU A 382 17.74 -1.18 -2.06
C LEU A 382 16.97 -0.27 -3.00
N ARG A 383 17.67 0.47 -3.87
CA ARG A 383 17.05 1.39 -4.83
C ARG A 383 16.15 0.66 -5.83
N ARG A 384 16.63 -0.46 -6.40
CA ARG A 384 15.86 -1.31 -7.33
C ARG A 384 14.59 -1.86 -6.66
N ARG A 385 14.71 -2.35 -5.43
CA ARG A 385 13.59 -2.95 -4.70
C ARG A 385 12.55 -1.92 -4.26
N CYS A 386 12.98 -0.74 -3.80
CA CYS A 386 12.08 0.39 -3.52
C CYS A 386 11.35 0.86 -4.79
N GLN A 387 12.06 1.01 -5.92
CA GLN A 387 11.44 1.37 -7.19
C GLN A 387 10.43 0.31 -7.67
N ALA A 388 10.78 -0.97 -7.57
CA ALA A 388 9.88 -2.06 -7.95
C ALA A 388 8.61 -2.08 -7.07
N GLY A 389 8.73 -1.83 -5.76
CA GLY A 389 7.59 -1.72 -4.86
C GLY A 389 6.65 -0.58 -5.25
N LEU A 390 7.18 0.62 -5.48
CA LEU A 390 6.38 1.79 -5.87
C LEU A 390 5.75 1.65 -7.27
N ASN A 391 6.47 1.05 -8.23
CA ASN A 391 5.96 0.81 -9.58
C ASN A 391 4.69 -0.07 -9.57
N LYS A 392 4.55 -1.01 -8.61
CA LYS A 392 3.34 -1.83 -8.47
C LYS A 392 2.12 -0.97 -8.11
N GLY A 393 2.28 -0.04 -7.17
CA GLY A 393 1.25 0.95 -6.82
C GLY A 393 0.88 1.83 -8.01
N GLU A 394 1.89 2.37 -8.70
CA GLU A 394 1.71 3.22 -9.89
C GLU A 394 0.96 2.49 -11.02
N ALA A 395 1.28 1.21 -11.26
CA ALA A 395 0.61 0.38 -12.25
C ALA A 395 -0.88 0.13 -11.89
N ALA A 396 -1.15 -0.14 -10.62
CA ALA A 396 -2.50 -0.44 -10.14
C ALA A 396 -3.45 0.78 -10.18
N HIS A 397 -2.92 2.02 -10.21
CA HIS A 397 -3.74 3.22 -10.40
C HIS A 397 -4.48 3.27 -11.75
N LYS A 398 -3.95 2.60 -12.79
CA LYS A 398 -4.65 2.51 -14.09
C LYS A 398 -5.91 1.64 -13.96
N LEU A 399 -5.81 0.48 -13.32
CA LEU A 399 -6.94 -0.39 -13.03
C LEU A 399 -7.97 0.31 -12.14
N LYS A 400 -7.54 1.00 -11.07
CA LYS A 400 -8.44 1.80 -10.23
C LYS A 400 -9.23 2.84 -11.02
N ARG A 401 -8.62 3.54 -11.98
CA ARG A 401 -9.33 4.48 -12.86
C ARG A 401 -10.29 3.80 -13.82
N ALA A 402 -9.92 2.63 -14.35
CA ALA A 402 -10.78 1.87 -15.23
C ALA A 402 -12.06 1.41 -14.51
N VAL A 403 -11.96 1.04 -13.23
CA VAL A 403 -13.12 0.69 -12.39
C VAL A 403 -13.90 1.92 -11.93
N PHE A 404 -13.22 3.00 -11.50
CA PHE A 404 -13.85 4.22 -10.98
C PHE A 404 -14.15 5.26 -12.08
N PHE A 405 -15.03 4.92 -13.03
CA PHE A 405 -15.21 5.72 -14.25
C PHE A 405 -16.50 6.57 -14.29
N HIS A 406 -17.55 6.24 -13.53
CA HIS A 406 -18.78 7.03 -13.58
C HIS A 406 -18.60 8.42 -12.95
N GLU A 407 -19.47 9.33 -13.37
CA GLU A 407 -19.39 10.77 -13.01
C GLU A 407 -18.06 11.41 -13.42
N ARG A 408 -17.44 10.93 -14.51
CA ARG A 408 -16.10 11.33 -14.98
C ARG A 408 -14.98 11.03 -13.97
N GLY A 409 -15.23 10.09 -13.06
CA GLY A 409 -14.35 9.80 -11.92
C GLY A 409 -14.38 10.89 -10.84
N GLU A 410 -15.36 11.81 -10.89
CA GLU A 410 -15.52 12.86 -9.88
C GLU A 410 -16.34 12.38 -8.68
N ILE A 411 -15.88 12.69 -7.48
CA ILE A 411 -16.60 12.41 -6.24
C ILE A 411 -17.64 13.52 -6.02
N ARG A 412 -18.91 13.13 -5.90
CA ARG A 412 -20.03 14.03 -5.59
C ARG A 412 -20.46 14.01 -4.12
N ASP A 413 -19.98 13.04 -3.37
CA ASP A 413 -20.37 12.85 -1.98
C ASP A 413 -19.83 13.94 -1.06
N ARG A 414 -20.67 14.31 -0.09
CA ARG A 414 -20.39 15.36 0.88
C ARG A 414 -19.92 14.84 2.24
N SER A 415 -20.23 13.59 2.58
CA SER A 415 -19.84 12.97 3.85
C SER A 415 -18.59 12.11 3.68
N PHE A 416 -17.74 12.13 4.70
CA PHE A 416 -16.55 11.26 4.79
C PHE A 416 -16.94 9.78 4.69
N GLU A 417 -18.02 9.38 5.34
CA GLU A 417 -18.53 8.00 5.32
C GLU A 417 -18.84 7.50 3.90
N SER A 418 -19.53 8.31 3.08
CA SER A 418 -19.83 7.90 1.71
C SER A 418 -18.58 7.81 0.84
N GLN A 419 -17.60 8.70 1.07
CA GLN A 419 -16.29 8.61 0.42
C GLN A 419 -15.53 7.36 0.85
N ALA A 420 -15.63 6.97 2.13
CA ALA A 420 -15.03 5.75 2.65
C ALA A 420 -15.65 4.51 2.00
N PHE A 421 -16.98 4.45 1.84
CA PHE A 421 -17.62 3.34 1.12
C PHE A 421 -17.18 3.25 -0.34
N ARG A 422 -17.06 4.37 -1.05
CA ARG A 422 -16.54 4.36 -2.42
C ARG A 422 -15.10 3.88 -2.50
N ALA A 423 -14.24 4.37 -1.60
CA ALA A 423 -12.86 3.94 -1.53
C ALA A 423 -12.78 2.43 -1.25
N SER A 424 -13.47 1.95 -0.22
CA SER A 424 -13.51 0.54 0.15
C SER A 424 -14.09 -0.35 -0.94
N GLY A 425 -15.20 0.05 -1.57
CA GLY A 425 -15.80 -0.68 -2.69
C GLY A 425 -14.84 -0.77 -3.89
N LEU A 426 -14.19 0.34 -4.25
CA LEU A 426 -13.19 0.37 -5.32
C LEU A 426 -12.04 -0.60 -5.03
N ASN A 427 -11.51 -0.56 -3.81
CA ASN A 427 -10.39 -1.41 -3.40
C ASN A 427 -10.78 -2.90 -3.41
N LEU A 428 -11.98 -3.22 -2.95
CA LEU A 428 -12.51 -4.58 -2.90
C LEU A 428 -12.71 -5.16 -4.31
N VAL A 429 -13.33 -4.41 -5.23
CA VAL A 429 -13.53 -4.85 -6.63
C VAL A 429 -12.19 -4.99 -7.35
N VAL A 430 -11.25 -4.06 -7.15
CA VAL A 430 -9.91 -4.18 -7.73
C VAL A 430 -9.18 -5.40 -7.21
N SER A 431 -9.34 -5.73 -5.91
CA SER A 431 -8.76 -6.94 -5.33
C SER A 431 -9.39 -8.21 -5.86
N ALA A 432 -10.70 -8.20 -6.09
CA ALA A 432 -11.40 -9.31 -6.75
C ALA A 432 -10.86 -9.53 -8.17
N ILE A 433 -10.65 -8.45 -8.94
CA ILE A 433 -10.04 -8.53 -10.28
C ILE A 433 -8.63 -9.12 -10.21
N VAL A 434 -7.80 -8.65 -9.27
CA VAL A 434 -6.44 -9.17 -9.08
C VAL A 434 -6.44 -10.65 -8.74
N HIS A 435 -7.32 -11.08 -7.82
CA HIS A 435 -7.43 -12.47 -7.43
C HIS A 435 -7.91 -13.36 -8.59
N TRP A 436 -8.96 -12.93 -9.30
CA TRP A 436 -9.49 -13.63 -10.47
C TRP A 436 -8.45 -13.77 -11.57
N ASN A 437 -7.75 -12.68 -11.90
CA ASN A 437 -6.65 -12.72 -12.86
C ASN A 437 -5.54 -13.69 -12.43
N THR A 438 -5.25 -13.78 -11.13
CA THR A 438 -4.21 -14.69 -10.61
C THR A 438 -4.60 -16.16 -10.76
N VAL A 439 -5.87 -16.49 -10.56
CA VAL A 439 -6.42 -17.83 -10.80
C VAL A 439 -6.33 -18.20 -12.29
N TYR A 440 -6.73 -17.30 -13.19
CA TYR A 440 -6.65 -17.56 -14.63
C TYR A 440 -5.22 -17.49 -15.20
N LEU A 441 -4.33 -16.73 -14.56
CA LEU A 441 -2.90 -16.73 -14.86
C LEU A 441 -2.31 -18.13 -14.68
N ASP A 442 -2.59 -18.77 -13.54
CA ASP A 442 -2.16 -20.14 -13.25
C ASP A 442 -2.73 -21.12 -14.29
N ARG A 443 -4.03 -21.04 -14.58
CA ARG A 443 -4.67 -21.90 -15.58
C ARG A 443 -4.03 -21.74 -16.96
N ALA A 444 -3.78 -20.51 -17.40
CA ALA A 444 -3.15 -20.23 -18.69
C ALA A 444 -1.71 -20.78 -18.75
N ILE A 445 -0.93 -20.58 -17.69
CA ILE A 445 0.45 -21.10 -17.59
C ILE A 445 0.46 -22.62 -17.56
N THR A 446 -0.44 -23.24 -16.80
CA THR A 446 -0.60 -24.69 -16.73
C THR A 446 -0.94 -25.27 -18.09
N GLN A 447 -1.81 -24.61 -18.87
CA GLN A 447 -2.12 -25.02 -20.23
C GLN A 447 -0.91 -24.93 -21.15
N LEU A 448 -0.20 -23.79 -21.17
CA LEU A 448 1.01 -23.61 -21.99
C LEU A 448 2.10 -24.63 -21.64
N LYS A 449 2.27 -24.94 -20.35
CA LYS A 449 3.22 -25.98 -19.88
C LYS A 449 2.82 -27.38 -20.35
N ARG A 450 1.52 -27.72 -20.35
CA ARG A 450 1.01 -28.99 -20.90
C ARG A 450 1.29 -29.15 -22.39
N GLU A 451 1.32 -28.04 -23.12
CA GLU A 451 1.68 -27.99 -24.55
C GLU A 451 3.19 -28.00 -24.80
N GLY A 452 4.01 -28.19 -23.75
CA GLY A 452 5.46 -28.32 -23.85
C GLY A 452 6.24 -27.00 -23.81
N ARG A 453 5.58 -25.86 -23.53
CA ARG A 453 6.29 -24.57 -23.39
C ARG A 453 7.04 -24.53 -22.06
N ASN A 454 8.34 -24.23 -22.12
CA ASN A 454 9.13 -23.95 -20.93
C ASN A 454 8.96 -22.48 -20.53
N ILE A 455 8.36 -22.24 -19.36
CA ILE A 455 8.09 -20.90 -18.83
C ILE A 455 8.74 -20.80 -17.44
N PRO A 456 9.92 -20.17 -17.32
CA PRO A 456 10.60 -20.03 -16.05
C PRO A 456 9.98 -18.93 -15.17
N ASP A 457 9.99 -19.15 -13.86
CA ASP A 457 9.47 -18.20 -12.85
C ASP A 457 10.16 -16.83 -12.92
N THR A 458 11.40 -16.77 -13.41
CA THR A 458 12.15 -15.53 -13.65
C THR A 458 11.48 -14.61 -14.67
N LEU A 459 10.66 -15.14 -15.59
CA LEU A 459 9.80 -14.35 -16.47
C LEU A 459 8.45 -14.07 -15.81
N LEU A 460 7.87 -15.07 -15.13
CA LEU A 460 6.54 -14.94 -14.53
C LEU A 460 6.46 -13.84 -13.47
N LYS A 461 7.55 -13.59 -12.71
CA LYS A 461 7.61 -12.48 -11.74
C LYS A 461 7.37 -11.09 -12.35
N HIS A 462 7.49 -10.94 -13.67
CA HIS A 462 7.26 -9.69 -14.41
C HIS A 462 5.83 -9.57 -14.97
N ILE A 463 5.01 -10.61 -14.85
CA ILE A 463 3.63 -10.63 -15.34
C ILE A 463 2.70 -10.18 -14.22
N SER A 464 2.09 -9.01 -14.37
CA SER A 464 1.22 -8.45 -13.32
C SER A 464 -0.22 -8.98 -13.44
N PRO A 465 -0.92 -9.23 -12.32
CA PRO A 465 -2.33 -9.64 -12.32
C PRO A 465 -3.29 -8.45 -12.50
N LEU A 466 -2.83 -7.36 -13.12
CA LEU A 466 -3.54 -6.08 -13.19
C LEU A 466 -4.28 -5.85 -14.52
N SER A 467 -4.30 -6.80 -15.46
CA SER A 467 -4.98 -6.65 -16.75
C SER A 467 -6.51 -6.59 -16.59
N TRP A 468 -7.21 -5.75 -17.37
CA TRP A 468 -8.69 -5.69 -17.34
C TRP A 468 -9.36 -5.65 -18.72
N GLU A 469 -8.60 -5.77 -19.81
CA GLU A 469 -9.16 -5.66 -21.18
C GLU A 469 -10.16 -6.78 -21.51
N HIS A 470 -10.06 -7.93 -20.85
CA HIS A 470 -10.98 -9.06 -20.97
C HIS A 470 -12.22 -8.93 -20.08
N ILE A 471 -12.31 -7.88 -19.26
CA ILE A 471 -13.39 -7.66 -18.29
C ILE A 471 -14.31 -6.57 -18.81
N ASN A 472 -15.58 -6.91 -19.03
CA ASN A 472 -16.59 -5.91 -19.35
C ASN A 472 -17.02 -5.15 -18.08
N LEU A 473 -16.44 -3.96 -17.88
CA LEU A 473 -16.74 -3.05 -16.76
C LEU A 473 -18.00 -2.19 -16.98
N THR A 474 -18.67 -2.28 -18.13
CA THR A 474 -19.74 -1.35 -18.52
C THR A 474 -20.96 -2.06 -19.10
N GLY A 475 -22.08 -1.34 -19.22
CA GLY A 475 -23.30 -1.85 -19.85
C GLY A 475 -24.37 -2.25 -18.84
N ILE A 476 -25.19 -3.25 -19.20
CA ILE A 476 -26.27 -3.77 -18.36
C ILE A 476 -25.72 -4.94 -17.56
N TYR A 477 -25.75 -4.84 -16.23
CA TYR A 477 -25.27 -5.86 -15.31
C TYR A 477 -26.33 -6.94 -15.09
N THR A 478 -25.99 -8.18 -15.38
CA THR A 478 -26.86 -9.33 -15.10
C THR A 478 -26.31 -10.11 -13.91
N TRP A 479 -27.15 -10.37 -12.92
CA TRP A 479 -26.73 -10.98 -11.65
C TRP A 479 -27.14 -12.46 -11.50
N ASP A 480 -28.03 -12.92 -12.39
CA ASP A 480 -28.62 -14.28 -12.36
C ASP A 480 -28.19 -15.12 -13.58
N ALA A 481 -27.03 -14.82 -14.16
CA ALA A 481 -26.55 -15.51 -15.35
C ALA A 481 -25.90 -16.85 -15.00
N GLU A 482 -26.60 -17.96 -15.28
CA GLU A 482 -26.01 -19.30 -15.23
C GLU A 482 -25.03 -19.48 -16.39
N HIS A 483 -23.82 -19.91 -16.06
CA HIS A 483 -22.75 -20.18 -17.03
C HIS A 483 -22.36 -21.65 -16.94
N GLN A 484 -22.23 -22.32 -18.08
CA GLN A 484 -21.67 -23.66 -18.12
C GLN A 484 -20.17 -23.61 -17.83
N MET A 485 -19.76 -24.15 -16.68
CA MET A 485 -18.36 -24.24 -16.24
C MET A 485 -18.05 -25.70 -15.92
N PRO A 486 -17.59 -26.51 -16.90
CA PRO A 486 -17.43 -27.96 -16.76
C PRO A 486 -16.56 -28.38 -15.57
N ASP A 487 -15.49 -27.63 -15.32
CA ASP A 487 -14.54 -27.87 -14.23
C ASP A 487 -14.63 -26.81 -13.10
N GLY A 488 -15.74 -26.08 -13.03
CA GLY A 488 -15.88 -24.93 -12.11
C GLY A 488 -15.13 -23.68 -12.55
N PHE A 489 -14.59 -23.65 -13.78
CA PHE A 489 -13.94 -22.49 -14.39
C PHE A 489 -14.42 -22.25 -15.81
N ARG A 490 -14.30 -21.00 -16.28
CA ARG A 490 -14.51 -20.65 -17.69
C ARG A 490 -13.40 -21.23 -18.57
N SER A 491 -13.73 -21.50 -19.82
CA SER A 491 -12.77 -21.98 -20.82
C SER A 491 -11.78 -20.87 -21.20
N LEU A 492 -10.50 -21.22 -21.30
CA LEU A 492 -9.47 -20.31 -21.81
C LEU A 492 -9.69 -20.03 -23.30
N ARG A 493 -9.38 -18.82 -23.74
CA ARG A 493 -9.37 -18.43 -25.16
C ARG A 493 -8.09 -18.93 -25.81
N LEU A 494 -8.10 -20.14 -26.33
CA LEU A 494 -6.91 -20.70 -26.98
C LEU A 494 -6.56 -19.95 -28.29
N PRO A 495 -5.29 -19.54 -28.47
CA PRO A 495 -4.75 -19.05 -29.73
C PRO A 495 -5.04 -20.02 -30.89
N ALA A 496 -5.19 -19.50 -32.11
CA ALA A 496 -5.59 -20.30 -33.27
C ALA A 496 -4.70 -21.54 -33.55
N GLY A 497 -3.41 -21.49 -33.18
CA GLY A 497 -2.48 -22.62 -33.30
C GLY A 497 -2.72 -23.76 -32.29
N LEU A 498 -3.35 -23.46 -31.15
CA LEU A 498 -3.56 -24.40 -30.02
C LEU A 498 -4.93 -25.09 -30.06
N ARG A 499 -5.86 -24.63 -30.90
CA ARG A 499 -7.19 -25.24 -31.06
C ARG A 499 -7.18 -26.61 -31.75
N ARG A 500 -6.04 -27.06 -32.29
CA ARG A 500 -5.93 -28.33 -33.06
C ARG A 500 -5.64 -29.57 -32.21
N VAL A 501 -5.44 -29.42 -30.90
CA VAL A 501 -5.05 -30.54 -30.00
C VAL A 501 -6.00 -30.67 -28.80
N ALA A 502 -7.04 -29.84 -28.71
CA ALA A 502 -8.03 -29.86 -27.63
C ALA A 502 -9.25 -30.74 -27.97
#